data_AF-A0A1Q6WKL6-F1
#
_entry.id   AF-A0A1Q6WKL6-F1
#
_cell.length_a   1.000
_cell.length_b   1.000
_cell.length_c   1.000
_cell.angle_alpha   90.00
_cell.angle_beta   90.00
_cell.angle_gamma   90.00
#
_symmetry.space_group_name_H-M   'P 1'
#
loop_
_entity.id
_entity.type
_entity.pdbx_description
1 polymer ?
#
loop_
_entity_poly.entity_id
_entity_poly.type
_entity_poly.pdbx_seq_one_letter_code
_entity_poly.pdbx_strand_id
1 'polypeptide(L)'
;ALRVCADPGNMPLSNSRGEGFENKIARVLARALDTGVENYYRPGVERGLTRTTLDADQCDLMLDMPADADDVLTTTPLYRSTYVLAYRSDRGLAIKSLDDPRLKTLRVGVYETSAIREALAEHDVRKVRIHYLSHDADLVPADQPSHQVQQVIDGELDVAAAWGPLAGYYRTVKQAPLVIQPVNLMDDYVPLEFDMAVAVRRNDRDLQGRLEQAIRQERDALRAILDEYGVPLVRCDTCIISGDLAAHGPYRKRPPQAPERGGTSVSIAQLNDWLAHGASIAVELNNAVLAEDRARVLYLLEKKHAEVGALDLQGETPLHHALMQRSDSMVGLLLAHGADVNQRDRDGWAPLMTAAYYDDAADIKVLAARGADPNAVSAQNLTPLGIAVQYGKDAAAVALVEAGADTGRPIGEAAYTPLMLASANGSLRVARALIEKGADLNARNSGGVTALMIAAAKGHADVVELLVRAGADVGAQTDHGDTALSIARARGDQKVIKLLDEAPRGHSGA
;
A
#
# COMPACT_ATOMS: atom_id res chain seq x y z
N ALA A 1 -19.09 -14.76 -12.34
CA ALA A 1 -18.07 -15.55 -11.64
C ALA A 1 -17.48 -14.68 -10.55
N LEU A 2 -16.96 -15.27 -9.48
CA LEU A 2 -16.20 -14.57 -8.45
C LEU A 2 -14.81 -14.24 -9.01
N ARG A 3 -14.50 -12.95 -9.18
CA ARG A 3 -13.19 -12.51 -9.69
C ARG A 3 -12.18 -12.49 -8.54
N VAL A 4 -11.11 -13.26 -8.65
CA VAL A 4 -10.11 -13.43 -7.58
C VAL A 4 -8.79 -12.84 -8.03
N CYS A 5 -8.26 -11.90 -7.26
CA CYS A 5 -6.91 -11.42 -7.45
C CYS A 5 -5.93 -12.56 -7.20
N ALA A 6 -5.04 -12.82 -8.15
CA ALA A 6 -4.06 -13.90 -8.08
C ALA A 6 -2.73 -13.46 -8.70
N ASP A 7 -1.64 -13.97 -8.17
CA ASP A 7 -0.31 -13.81 -8.77
C ASP A 7 0.00 -15.03 -9.66
N PRO A 8 0.36 -14.84 -10.94
CA PRO A 8 0.65 -15.96 -11.85
C PRO A 8 1.92 -16.75 -11.50
N GLY A 9 2.81 -16.22 -10.66
CA GLY A 9 4.14 -16.75 -10.33
C GLY A 9 4.41 -17.02 -8.84
N ASN A 10 3.44 -16.78 -7.96
CA ASN A 10 3.64 -16.87 -6.51
C ASN A 10 3.31 -18.25 -5.94
N MET A 11 3.98 -19.31 -6.41
CA MET A 11 3.83 -20.61 -5.78
C MET A 11 4.41 -20.58 -4.36
N PRO A 12 3.65 -21.08 -3.36
CA PRO A 12 2.48 -21.95 -3.44
C PRO A 12 1.11 -21.28 -3.32
N LEU A 13 1.05 -19.96 -3.21
CA LEU A 13 -0.17 -19.19 -3.03
C LEU A 13 -1.07 -19.33 -4.27
N SER A 14 -0.56 -18.92 -5.43
CA SER A 14 -1.27 -18.96 -6.69
C SER A 14 -0.35 -19.13 -7.90
N ASN A 15 -0.90 -19.62 -9.00
CA ASN A 15 -0.27 -19.52 -10.32
C ASN A 15 -1.28 -19.53 -11.46
N SER A 16 -0.82 -19.25 -12.68
CA SER A 16 -1.67 -19.24 -13.89
C SER A 16 -2.37 -20.58 -14.20
N ARG A 17 -1.86 -21.69 -13.66
CA ARG A 17 -2.44 -23.03 -13.78
C ARG A 17 -3.49 -23.35 -12.72
N GLY A 18 -3.73 -22.47 -11.75
CA GLY A 18 -4.70 -22.69 -10.68
C GLY A 18 -4.28 -23.74 -9.65
N GLU A 19 -2.98 -24.00 -9.53
CA GLU A 19 -2.39 -25.04 -8.68
C GLU A 19 -2.05 -24.54 -7.27
N GLY A 20 -2.09 -23.25 -7.01
CA GLY A 20 -1.83 -22.72 -5.68
C GLY A 20 -2.97 -22.99 -4.70
N PHE A 21 -2.69 -22.93 -3.40
CA PHE A 21 -3.71 -23.17 -2.39
C PHE A 21 -4.76 -22.06 -2.35
N GLU A 22 -4.40 -20.81 -2.68
CA GLU A 22 -5.37 -19.73 -2.82
C GLU A 22 -6.31 -19.98 -3.99
N ASN A 23 -5.79 -20.46 -5.12
CA ASN A 23 -6.64 -20.86 -6.25
C ASN A 23 -7.60 -22.01 -5.86
N LYS A 24 -7.19 -22.92 -4.97
CA LYS A 24 -8.06 -23.97 -4.44
C LYS A 24 -9.10 -23.42 -3.48
N ILE A 25 -8.72 -22.55 -2.53
CA ILE A 25 -9.62 -21.88 -1.60
C ILE A 25 -10.69 -21.09 -2.36
N ALA A 26 -10.28 -20.29 -3.36
CA ALA A 26 -11.18 -19.55 -4.23
C ALA A 26 -12.25 -20.44 -4.87
N ARG A 27 -11.87 -21.64 -5.34
CA ARG A 27 -12.81 -22.62 -5.92
C ARG A 27 -13.77 -23.19 -4.89
N VAL A 28 -13.34 -23.39 -3.65
CA VAL A 28 -14.25 -23.80 -2.56
C VAL A 28 -15.27 -22.70 -2.28
N LEU A 29 -14.81 -21.47 -2.10
CA LEU A 29 -15.66 -20.33 -1.78
C LEU A 29 -16.66 -20.03 -2.91
N ALA A 30 -16.23 -20.04 -4.18
CA ALA A 30 -17.12 -19.81 -5.30
C ALA A 30 -18.22 -20.88 -5.40
N ARG A 31 -17.91 -22.15 -5.15
CA ARG A 31 -18.93 -23.22 -5.10
C ARG A 31 -19.94 -23.00 -3.97
N ALA A 32 -19.48 -22.61 -2.78
CA ALA A 32 -20.37 -22.29 -1.67
C ALA A 32 -21.27 -21.08 -1.95
N LEU A 33 -20.81 -20.17 -2.82
CA LEU A 33 -21.56 -19.00 -3.28
C LEU A 33 -22.40 -19.26 -4.55
N ASP A 34 -22.51 -20.52 -5.00
CA ASP A 34 -23.19 -20.95 -6.22
C ASP A 34 -22.71 -20.18 -7.48
N THR A 35 -21.39 -20.02 -7.62
CA THR A 35 -20.75 -19.33 -8.73
C THR A 35 -19.45 -19.99 -9.19
N GLY A 36 -18.94 -19.59 -10.35
CA GLY A 36 -17.63 -20.00 -10.86
C GLY A 36 -16.50 -19.07 -10.37
N VAL A 37 -15.24 -19.45 -10.59
CA VAL A 37 -14.07 -18.60 -10.32
C VAL A 37 -13.50 -18.06 -11.62
N GLU A 38 -13.12 -16.78 -11.61
CA GLU A 38 -12.29 -16.15 -12.64
C GLU A 38 -11.08 -15.52 -11.95
N ASN A 39 -9.85 -15.90 -12.32
CA ASN A 39 -8.65 -15.32 -11.71
C ASN A 39 -8.20 -14.11 -12.53
N TYR A 40 -8.04 -12.97 -11.86
CA TYR A 40 -7.37 -11.79 -12.41
C TYR A 40 -5.88 -11.89 -12.05
N TYR A 41 -5.06 -12.26 -13.02
CA TYR A 41 -3.62 -12.46 -12.78
C TYR A 41 -2.83 -11.17 -12.87
N ARG A 42 -2.12 -10.83 -11.80
CA ARG A 42 -1.15 -9.73 -11.75
C ARG A 42 0.02 -10.09 -10.81
N PRO A 43 1.29 -9.94 -11.24
CA PRO A 43 2.44 -10.14 -10.37
C PRO A 43 2.36 -9.29 -9.09
N GLY A 44 2.72 -9.88 -7.94
CA GLY A 44 2.65 -9.33 -6.58
C GLY A 44 3.61 -8.18 -6.27
N VAL A 45 4.16 -7.53 -7.30
CA VAL A 45 5.33 -6.63 -7.22
C VAL A 45 5.00 -5.22 -6.78
N GLU A 46 3.72 -4.89 -6.71
CA GLU A 46 3.31 -3.52 -6.51
C GLU A 46 2.91 -3.27 -5.05
N ARG A 47 3.55 -2.27 -4.45
CA ARG A 47 2.88 -1.49 -3.42
C ARG A 47 1.57 -0.98 -4.03
N GLY A 48 0.46 -1.35 -3.41
CA GLY A 48 -0.86 -1.00 -3.93
C GLY A 48 -1.51 -2.08 -4.79
N LEU A 49 -1.17 -3.38 -4.66
CA LEU A 49 -1.97 -4.45 -5.26
C LEU A 49 -3.46 -4.26 -4.93
N THR A 50 -3.80 -3.94 -3.68
CA THR A 50 -5.17 -3.57 -3.28
C THR A 50 -5.71 -2.41 -4.10
N ARG A 51 -4.92 -1.36 -4.33
CA ARG A 51 -5.35 -0.15 -5.06
C ARG A 51 -5.51 -0.35 -6.55
N THR A 52 -4.56 -1.05 -7.16
CA THR A 52 -4.46 -1.25 -8.60
C THR A 52 -5.26 -2.47 -9.06
N THR A 53 -5.75 -3.30 -8.13
CA THR A 53 -6.63 -4.43 -8.44
C THR A 53 -7.98 -4.37 -7.71
N LEU A 54 -8.01 -4.53 -6.38
CA LEU A 54 -9.25 -4.61 -5.60
C LEU A 54 -10.05 -3.30 -5.62
N ASP A 55 -9.46 -2.17 -5.25
CA ASP A 55 -10.09 -0.84 -5.25
C ASP A 55 -10.35 -0.31 -6.67
N ALA A 56 -9.54 -0.73 -7.65
CA ALA A 56 -9.73 -0.45 -9.07
C ALA A 56 -10.77 -1.37 -9.75
N ASP A 57 -11.52 -2.14 -8.97
CA ASP A 57 -12.59 -3.05 -9.42
C ASP A 57 -12.14 -4.06 -10.50
N GLN A 58 -10.88 -4.49 -10.44
CA GLN A 58 -10.34 -5.52 -11.33
C GLN A 58 -10.64 -6.93 -10.83
N CYS A 59 -10.77 -7.10 -9.50
CA CYS A 59 -11.19 -8.35 -8.87
C CYS A 59 -12.15 -8.07 -7.70
N ASP A 60 -12.87 -9.08 -7.25
CA ASP A 60 -13.86 -9.00 -6.17
C ASP A 60 -13.27 -9.31 -4.80
N LEU A 61 -12.29 -10.21 -4.73
CA LEU A 61 -11.59 -10.55 -3.50
C LEU A 61 -10.10 -10.82 -3.72
N MET A 62 -9.35 -10.72 -2.63
CA MET A 62 -7.96 -11.13 -2.53
C MET A 62 -7.76 -12.01 -1.29
N LEU A 63 -7.01 -13.09 -1.46
CA LEU A 63 -6.70 -14.04 -0.38
C LEU A 63 -5.38 -13.65 0.29
N ASP A 64 -5.14 -14.24 1.47
CA ASP A 64 -3.89 -14.08 2.23
C ASP A 64 -3.53 -12.61 2.54
N MET A 65 -4.54 -11.82 2.92
CA MET A 65 -4.35 -10.46 3.39
C MET A 65 -4.26 -10.39 4.92
N PRO A 66 -3.35 -9.57 5.49
CA PRO A 66 -3.36 -9.31 6.93
C PRO A 66 -4.73 -8.84 7.38
N ALA A 67 -5.25 -9.43 8.46
CA ALA A 67 -6.60 -9.13 8.95
C ALA A 67 -6.79 -7.67 9.39
N ASP A 68 -5.70 -6.98 9.73
CA ASP A 68 -5.61 -5.58 10.14
C ASP A 68 -5.25 -4.63 8.99
N ALA A 69 -5.33 -5.07 7.73
CA ALA A 69 -5.03 -4.21 6.58
C ALA A 69 -6.00 -3.01 6.49
N ASP A 70 -5.46 -1.81 6.69
CA ASP A 70 -6.24 -0.54 6.72
C ASP A 70 -6.88 -0.16 5.37
N ASP A 71 -6.37 -0.71 4.27
CA ASP A 71 -6.77 -0.35 2.91
C ASP A 71 -7.93 -1.14 2.33
N VAL A 72 -8.37 -2.20 3.00
CA VAL A 72 -9.41 -3.11 2.50
C VAL A 72 -10.41 -3.48 3.57
N LEU A 73 -11.50 -4.13 3.19
CA LEU A 73 -12.42 -4.76 4.13
C LEU A 73 -12.09 -6.26 4.24
N THR A 74 -11.66 -6.71 5.40
CA THR A 74 -11.27 -8.11 5.66
C THR A 74 -12.40 -8.91 6.30
N THR A 75 -12.50 -10.20 5.98
CA THR A 75 -13.32 -11.15 6.74
C THR A 75 -12.73 -11.40 8.13
N THR A 76 -13.50 -12.07 9.01
CA THR A 76 -12.90 -12.81 10.14
C THR A 76 -11.67 -13.60 9.66
N PRO A 77 -10.53 -13.58 10.39
CA PRO A 77 -9.32 -14.28 9.97
C PRO A 77 -9.60 -15.74 9.62
N LEU A 78 -9.14 -16.17 8.45
CA LEU A 78 -9.25 -17.56 8.01
C LEU A 78 -8.32 -18.44 8.84
N TYR A 79 -7.05 -18.06 8.94
CA TYR A 79 -6.03 -18.81 9.67
C TYR A 79 -4.91 -17.89 10.17
N ARG A 80 -4.10 -18.37 11.11
CA ARG A 80 -2.84 -17.73 11.50
C ARG A 80 -1.67 -18.59 11.08
N SER A 81 -0.64 -17.98 10.50
CA SER A 81 0.63 -18.66 10.22
C SER A 81 1.81 -17.82 10.71
N THR A 82 3.02 -18.32 10.46
CA THR A 82 4.25 -17.78 11.02
C THR A 82 5.40 -17.87 10.04
N TYR A 83 6.39 -17.00 10.23
CA TYR A 83 7.70 -17.19 9.63
C TYR A 83 8.41 -18.43 10.20
N VAL A 84 9.27 -19.01 9.38
CA VAL A 84 9.99 -20.25 9.71
C VAL A 84 11.46 -20.16 9.30
N LEU A 85 12.31 -20.89 10.00
CA LEU A 85 13.61 -21.30 9.48
C LEU A 85 13.45 -22.67 8.81
N ALA A 86 13.58 -22.69 7.49
CA ALA A 86 13.60 -23.91 6.69
C ALA A 86 15.04 -24.33 6.44
N TYR A 87 15.40 -25.55 6.84
CA TYR A 87 16.73 -26.12 6.62
C TYR A 87 16.63 -27.62 6.35
N ARG A 88 17.63 -28.19 5.66
CA ARG A 88 17.62 -29.62 5.34
C ARG A 88 17.65 -30.49 6.61
N SER A 89 16.88 -31.57 6.62
CA SER A 89 16.73 -32.45 7.79
C SER A 89 18.03 -33.11 8.23
N ASP A 90 19.01 -33.26 7.34
CA ASP A 90 20.35 -33.80 7.63
C ASP A 90 21.24 -32.84 8.44
N ARG A 91 20.88 -31.55 8.54
CA ARG A 91 21.71 -30.52 9.19
C ARG A 91 21.57 -30.46 10.71
N GLY A 92 20.46 -30.94 11.27
CA GLY A 92 20.25 -30.99 12.72
C GLY A 92 20.42 -29.65 13.46
N LEU A 93 20.10 -28.51 12.85
CA LEU A 93 20.41 -27.18 13.41
C LEU A 93 19.65 -26.92 14.73
N ALA A 94 18.33 -27.08 14.76
CA ALA A 94 17.47 -26.91 15.93
C ALA A 94 17.75 -25.61 16.72
N ILE A 95 17.66 -24.47 16.02
CA ILE A 95 17.96 -23.12 16.53
C ILE A 95 16.97 -22.76 17.66
N LYS A 96 17.42 -22.31 18.84
CA LYS A 96 16.48 -22.06 19.97
C LYS A 96 16.08 -20.59 20.13
N SER A 97 16.88 -19.67 19.60
CA SER A 97 16.68 -18.22 19.63
C SER A 97 17.29 -17.61 18.37
N LEU A 98 16.81 -16.44 17.95
CA LEU A 98 17.46 -15.66 16.90
C LEU A 98 18.85 -15.14 17.31
N ASP A 99 19.17 -15.15 18.61
CA ASP A 99 20.53 -14.88 19.14
C ASP A 99 21.53 -16.05 18.94
N ASP A 100 21.09 -17.19 18.39
CA ASP A 100 21.97 -18.35 18.21
C ASP A 100 23.18 -17.96 17.34
N PRO A 101 24.42 -18.09 17.86
CA PRO A 101 25.61 -17.61 17.17
C PRO A 101 25.84 -18.29 15.82
N ARG A 102 25.27 -19.48 15.61
CA ARG A 102 25.36 -20.18 14.32
C ARG A 102 24.70 -19.38 13.20
N LEU A 103 23.60 -18.68 13.48
CA LEU A 103 22.90 -17.85 12.48
C LEU A 103 23.81 -16.77 11.87
N LYS A 104 24.81 -16.27 12.61
CA LYS A 104 25.78 -15.26 12.14
C LYS A 104 26.78 -15.81 11.12
N THR A 105 26.91 -17.14 11.03
CA THR A 105 27.85 -17.84 10.15
C THR A 105 27.18 -18.61 9.02
N LEU A 106 25.89 -18.94 9.17
CA LEU A 106 25.10 -19.66 8.17
C LEU A 106 24.79 -18.75 6.98
N ARG A 107 24.69 -19.33 5.78
CA ARG A 107 24.12 -18.67 4.60
C ARG A 107 22.59 -18.63 4.77
N VAL A 108 22.09 -17.56 5.37
CA VAL A 108 20.66 -17.36 5.62
C VAL A 108 20.04 -16.57 4.46
N GLY A 109 19.06 -17.14 3.77
CA GLY A 109 18.22 -16.42 2.81
C GLY A 109 17.04 -15.77 3.51
N VAL A 110 16.73 -14.52 3.15
CA VAL A 110 15.53 -13.79 3.59
C VAL A 110 14.84 -13.12 2.40
N TYR A 111 13.54 -12.91 2.51
CA TYR A 111 12.81 -12.06 1.58
C TYR A 111 12.99 -10.57 1.95
N GLU A 112 13.09 -9.69 0.97
CA GLU A 112 13.45 -8.28 1.16
C GLU A 112 12.61 -7.57 2.23
N THR A 113 11.29 -7.62 2.13
CA THR A 113 10.38 -6.88 3.02
C THR A 113 9.80 -7.73 4.15
N SER A 114 10.45 -8.82 4.52
CA SER A 114 9.93 -9.75 5.54
C SER A 114 10.22 -9.31 6.97
N ALA A 115 9.26 -9.51 7.88
CA ALA A 115 9.44 -9.24 9.30
C ALA A 115 10.55 -10.10 9.92
N ILE A 116 10.75 -11.34 9.45
CA ILE A 116 11.85 -12.18 9.92
C ILE A 116 13.23 -11.60 9.57
N ARG A 117 13.37 -10.83 8.47
CA ARG A 117 14.62 -10.12 8.17
C ARG A 117 14.90 -9.03 9.20
N GLU A 118 13.88 -8.27 9.58
CA GLU A 118 13.98 -7.25 10.64
C GLU A 118 14.39 -7.89 11.96
N ALA A 119 13.68 -8.94 12.39
CA ALA A 119 14.01 -9.68 13.61
C ALA A 119 15.46 -10.20 13.58
N LEU A 120 15.88 -10.84 12.48
CA LEU A 120 17.25 -11.31 12.32
C LEU A 120 18.28 -10.17 12.41
N ALA A 121 18.01 -9.01 11.82
CA ALA A 121 18.92 -7.86 11.87
C ALA A 121 19.11 -7.34 13.30
N GLU A 122 18.06 -7.34 14.11
CA GLU A 122 18.08 -6.91 15.51
C GLU A 122 18.81 -7.87 16.44
N HIS A 123 18.82 -9.14 16.08
CA HIS A 123 19.63 -10.18 16.71
C HIS A 123 21.04 -10.28 16.10
N ASP A 124 21.50 -9.22 15.42
CA ASP A 124 22.82 -9.10 14.79
C ASP A 124 23.13 -10.12 13.68
N VAL A 125 22.11 -10.71 13.07
CA VAL A 125 22.24 -11.59 11.89
C VAL A 125 22.13 -10.74 10.62
N ARG A 126 23.19 -9.97 10.34
CA ARG A 126 23.19 -8.98 9.23
C ARG A 126 23.67 -9.55 7.89
N LYS A 127 24.42 -10.65 7.89
CA LYS A 127 24.97 -11.29 6.68
C LYS A 127 23.96 -12.26 6.08
N VAL A 128 22.92 -11.72 5.45
CA VAL A 128 21.84 -12.48 4.82
C VAL A 128 21.89 -12.35 3.30
N ARG A 129 21.35 -13.34 2.58
CA ARG A 129 21.10 -13.26 1.14
C ARG A 129 19.66 -12.81 0.93
N ILE A 130 19.50 -11.64 0.33
CA ILE A 130 18.19 -11.04 0.08
C ILE A 130 17.65 -11.58 -1.24
N HIS A 131 16.41 -12.10 -1.20
CA HIS A 131 15.62 -12.36 -2.39
C HIS A 131 14.72 -11.17 -2.66
N TYR A 132 14.87 -10.60 -3.84
CA TYR A 132 14.13 -9.43 -4.29
C TYR A 132 12.88 -9.86 -5.04
N LEU A 133 11.90 -8.98 -5.02
CA LEU A 133 10.61 -9.19 -5.66
C LEU A 133 10.73 -8.93 -7.18
N SER A 134 10.31 -9.88 -8.02
CA SER A 134 10.39 -9.76 -9.49
C SER A 134 9.04 -9.83 -10.18
N HIS A 135 8.91 -9.13 -11.31
CA HIS A 135 7.66 -9.02 -12.08
C HIS A 135 7.36 -10.24 -12.96
N ASP A 136 8.31 -11.15 -13.12
CA ASP A 136 8.28 -12.30 -14.03
C ASP A 136 8.49 -13.63 -13.31
N ALA A 137 8.14 -13.72 -12.02
CA ALA A 137 8.20 -14.95 -11.23
C ALA A 137 7.38 -16.12 -11.83
N ASP A 138 6.45 -15.84 -12.74
CA ASP A 138 5.70 -16.83 -13.52
C ASP A 138 6.52 -17.42 -14.69
N LEU A 139 7.47 -16.65 -15.21
CA LEU A 139 8.34 -17.03 -16.32
C LEU A 139 9.71 -17.53 -15.86
N VAL A 140 10.23 -16.99 -14.76
CA VAL A 140 11.56 -17.27 -14.23
C VAL A 140 11.44 -17.96 -12.87
N PRO A 141 11.69 -19.29 -12.78
CA PRO A 141 11.55 -20.03 -11.52
C PRO A 141 12.45 -19.53 -10.37
N ALA A 142 13.59 -18.94 -10.71
CA ALA A 142 14.52 -18.37 -9.74
C ALA A 142 13.93 -17.15 -9.02
N ASP A 143 12.96 -16.48 -9.63
CA ASP A 143 12.39 -15.24 -9.13
C ASP A 143 11.15 -15.47 -8.25
N GLN A 144 10.68 -16.72 -8.14
CA GLN A 144 9.56 -17.08 -7.27
C GLN A 144 9.87 -16.75 -5.81
N PRO A 145 8.91 -16.20 -5.03
CA PRO A 145 9.13 -15.87 -3.62
C PRO A 145 9.59 -17.04 -2.76
N SER A 146 9.23 -18.27 -3.17
CA SER A 146 9.60 -19.50 -2.47
C SER A 146 10.96 -20.07 -2.89
N HIS A 147 11.66 -19.46 -3.86
CA HIS A 147 12.90 -19.98 -4.44
C HIS A 147 14.04 -20.15 -3.43
N GLN A 148 14.12 -19.32 -2.38
CA GLN A 148 15.12 -19.48 -1.33
C GLN A 148 15.01 -20.85 -0.62
N VAL A 149 13.82 -21.44 -0.55
CA VAL A 149 13.64 -22.78 -0.01
C VAL A 149 14.23 -23.83 -0.96
N GLN A 150 14.13 -23.63 -2.27
CA GLN A 150 14.81 -24.46 -3.28
C GLN A 150 16.33 -24.35 -3.13
N GLN A 151 16.87 -23.14 -2.94
CA GLN A 151 18.30 -22.94 -2.71
C GLN A 151 18.84 -23.66 -1.46
N VAL A 152 18.01 -23.84 -0.42
CA VAL A 152 18.35 -24.67 0.74
C VAL A 152 18.43 -26.14 0.36
N ILE A 153 17.48 -26.64 -0.44
CA ILE A 153 17.48 -28.03 -0.93
C ILE A 153 18.74 -28.28 -1.76
N ASP A 154 19.10 -27.35 -2.63
CA ASP A 154 20.26 -27.42 -3.52
C ASP A 154 21.59 -27.18 -2.79
N GLY A 155 21.55 -26.76 -1.52
CA GLY A 155 22.73 -26.54 -0.67
C GLY A 155 23.44 -25.20 -0.90
N GLU A 156 22.84 -24.30 -1.68
CA GLU A 156 23.31 -22.93 -1.90
C GLU A 156 23.11 -22.05 -0.67
N LEU A 157 22.00 -22.28 0.05
CA LEU A 157 21.71 -21.71 1.36
C LEU A 157 21.78 -22.78 2.44
N ASP A 158 22.11 -22.37 3.66
CA ASP A 158 22.04 -23.25 4.82
C ASP A 158 20.66 -23.21 5.48
N VAL A 159 20.01 -22.04 5.44
CA VAL A 159 18.69 -21.76 6.02
C VAL A 159 17.95 -20.77 5.13
N ALA A 160 16.65 -20.99 4.93
CA ALA A 160 15.73 -20.00 4.39
C ALA A 160 14.81 -19.52 5.52
N ALA A 161 14.94 -18.25 5.88
CA ALA A 161 14.07 -17.54 6.78
C ALA A 161 12.90 -16.96 5.97
N ALA A 162 11.82 -17.74 5.89
CA ALA A 162 10.75 -17.53 4.90
C ALA A 162 9.35 -17.55 5.55
N TRP A 163 8.36 -17.06 4.82
CA TRP A 163 6.96 -17.21 5.21
C TRP A 163 6.57 -18.69 5.22
N GLY A 164 5.89 -19.13 6.28
CA GLY A 164 5.62 -20.53 6.57
C GLY A 164 5.01 -21.34 5.42
N PRO A 165 3.92 -20.87 4.79
CA PRO A 165 3.32 -21.53 3.63
C PRO A 165 4.31 -21.82 2.50
N LEU A 166 5.26 -20.91 2.23
CA LEU A 166 6.26 -21.09 1.17
C LEU A 166 7.12 -22.33 1.43
N ALA A 167 7.57 -22.52 2.67
CA ALA A 167 8.40 -23.65 3.04
C ALA A 167 7.60 -24.94 3.26
N GLY A 168 6.35 -24.82 3.76
CA GLY A 168 5.41 -25.92 3.90
C GLY A 168 5.20 -26.68 2.59
N TYR A 169 4.99 -25.94 1.50
CA TYR A 169 4.82 -26.49 0.15
C TYR A 169 5.96 -27.39 -0.28
N TYR A 170 7.21 -26.97 -0.05
CA TYR A 170 8.37 -27.78 -0.40
C TYR A 170 8.41 -29.07 0.43
N ARG A 171 8.03 -29.01 1.71
CA ARG A 171 8.02 -30.20 2.58
C ARG A 171 6.91 -31.18 2.22
N THR A 172 5.69 -30.73 2.01
CA THR A 172 4.53 -31.63 1.82
C THR A 172 4.27 -31.96 0.36
N VAL A 173 4.20 -30.95 -0.50
CA VAL A 173 3.84 -31.13 -1.93
C VAL A 173 5.04 -31.56 -2.75
N LYS A 174 6.22 -30.95 -2.53
CA LYS A 174 7.48 -31.37 -3.20
C LYS A 174 8.19 -32.50 -2.48
N GLN A 175 7.73 -32.90 -1.29
CA GLN A 175 8.31 -33.97 -0.48
C GLN A 175 9.81 -33.77 -0.19
N ALA A 176 10.25 -32.51 -0.09
CA ALA A 176 11.64 -32.17 0.16
C ALA A 176 12.03 -32.51 1.62
N PRO A 177 13.27 -32.97 1.86
CA PRO A 177 13.75 -33.35 3.19
C PRO A 177 14.11 -32.10 4.02
N LEU A 178 13.09 -31.34 4.41
CA LEU A 178 13.22 -30.10 5.16
C LEU A 178 12.66 -30.23 6.56
N VAL A 179 13.34 -29.60 7.52
CA VAL A 179 12.76 -29.18 8.79
C VAL A 179 12.18 -27.79 8.59
N ILE A 180 10.90 -27.65 8.94
CA ILE A 180 10.21 -26.36 8.98
C ILE A 180 10.09 -25.98 10.45
N GLN A 181 10.90 -25.01 10.87
CA GLN A 181 10.96 -24.60 12.27
C GLN A 181 10.27 -23.24 12.47
N PRO A 182 9.12 -23.19 13.15
CA PRO A 182 8.46 -21.94 13.54
C PRO A 182 9.37 -21.04 14.38
N VAL A 183 9.30 -19.72 14.14
CA VAL A 183 10.08 -18.73 14.91
C VAL A 183 9.22 -17.66 15.59
N ASN A 184 7.89 -17.76 15.52
CA ASN A 184 7.01 -16.79 16.18
C ASN A 184 7.28 -16.58 17.67
N LEU A 185 7.87 -17.55 18.37
CA LEU A 185 8.19 -17.46 19.79
C LEU A 185 9.61 -16.92 20.08
N MET A 186 10.37 -16.53 19.07
CA MET A 186 11.78 -16.16 19.22
C MET A 186 12.04 -14.66 19.30
N ASP A 187 11.01 -13.82 19.12
CA ASP A 187 11.09 -12.36 19.18
C ASP A 187 9.86 -11.81 19.93
N ASP A 188 10.05 -10.78 20.76
CA ASP A 188 8.98 -10.15 21.55
C ASP A 188 8.51 -8.81 20.97
N TYR A 189 9.21 -8.24 19.98
CA TYR A 189 8.99 -6.90 19.43
C TYR A 189 8.60 -6.91 17.96
N VAL A 190 9.22 -7.77 17.15
CA VAL A 190 8.92 -7.90 15.72
C VAL A 190 7.85 -8.98 15.54
N PRO A 191 6.67 -8.66 14.99
CA PRO A 191 5.63 -9.66 14.75
C PRO A 191 6.08 -10.74 13.75
N LEU A 192 6.08 -12.00 14.18
CA LEU A 192 6.49 -13.16 13.36
C LEU A 192 5.36 -14.16 13.12
N GLU A 193 4.13 -13.82 13.51
CA GLU A 193 2.89 -14.53 13.18
C GLU A 193 1.82 -13.54 12.71
N PHE A 194 1.01 -13.92 11.72
CA PHE A 194 0.03 -13.04 11.09
C PHE A 194 -1.30 -13.75 10.90
N ASP A 195 -2.37 -13.02 11.17
CA ASP A 195 -3.75 -13.41 10.90
C ASP A 195 -4.07 -13.13 9.44
N MET A 196 -4.36 -14.18 8.68
CA MET A 196 -4.62 -14.13 7.26
C MET A 196 -6.12 -14.20 7.00
N ALA A 197 -6.64 -13.26 6.24
CA ALA A 197 -8.06 -13.09 5.95
C ALA A 197 -8.32 -12.98 4.44
N VAL A 198 -9.60 -13.04 4.07
CA VAL A 198 -10.06 -12.69 2.72
C VAL A 198 -10.40 -11.21 2.71
N ALA A 199 -9.79 -10.47 1.80
CA ALA A 199 -10.07 -9.05 1.60
C ALA A 199 -11.07 -8.85 0.46
N VAL A 200 -11.97 -7.89 0.64
CA VAL A 200 -12.86 -7.33 -0.38
C VAL A 200 -12.75 -5.80 -0.39
N ARG A 201 -13.36 -5.13 -1.37
CA ARG A 201 -13.42 -3.67 -1.42
C ARG A 201 -14.04 -3.09 -0.15
N ARG A 202 -13.57 -1.92 0.28
CA ARG A 202 -13.98 -1.26 1.54
C ARG A 202 -15.50 -1.08 1.71
N ASN A 203 -16.23 -0.95 0.59
CA ASN A 203 -17.68 -0.74 0.55
C ASN A 203 -18.49 -2.03 0.31
N ASP A 204 -17.86 -3.17 0.05
CA ASP A 204 -18.52 -4.42 -0.35
C ASP A 204 -18.87 -5.33 0.84
N ARG A 205 -19.71 -4.79 1.74
CA ARG A 205 -20.14 -5.48 2.97
C ARG A 205 -21.00 -6.72 2.69
N ASP A 206 -21.72 -6.74 1.56
CA ASP A 206 -22.53 -7.90 1.15
C ASP A 206 -21.62 -9.09 0.81
N LEU A 207 -20.63 -8.88 -0.07
CA LEU A 207 -19.69 -9.93 -0.43
C LEU A 207 -18.90 -10.40 0.79
N GLN A 208 -18.45 -9.49 1.65
CA GLN A 208 -17.79 -9.83 2.91
C GLN A 208 -18.65 -10.80 3.74
N GLY A 209 -19.92 -10.46 4.00
CA GLY A 209 -20.82 -11.27 4.81
C GLY A 209 -21.10 -12.65 4.20
N ARG A 210 -21.28 -12.71 2.88
CA ARG A 210 -21.46 -13.98 2.15
C ARG A 210 -20.21 -14.86 2.21
N LEU A 211 -19.02 -14.26 2.05
CA LEU A 211 -17.74 -14.96 2.19
C LEU A 211 -17.54 -15.47 3.62
N GLU A 212 -17.89 -14.68 4.65
CA GLU A 212 -17.81 -15.14 6.04
C GLU A 212 -18.68 -16.39 6.28
N GLN A 213 -19.90 -16.41 5.74
CA GLN A 213 -20.76 -17.58 5.84
C GLN A 213 -20.17 -18.79 5.10
N ALA A 214 -19.70 -18.59 3.87
CA ALA A 214 -19.08 -19.65 3.06
C ALA A 214 -17.83 -20.23 3.75
N ILE A 215 -16.97 -19.38 4.30
CA ILE A 215 -15.76 -19.80 5.03
C ILE A 215 -16.12 -20.66 6.25
N ARG A 216 -17.17 -20.28 7.00
CA ARG A 216 -17.62 -21.06 8.17
C ARG A 216 -18.22 -22.42 7.76
N GLN A 217 -18.98 -22.44 6.67
CA GLN A 217 -19.61 -23.67 6.15
C GLN A 217 -18.56 -24.65 5.61
N GLU A 218 -17.56 -24.14 4.89
CA GLU A 218 -16.53 -24.93 4.21
C GLU A 218 -15.24 -25.09 5.04
N ARG A 219 -15.30 -24.80 6.35
CA ARG A 219 -14.14 -24.79 7.25
C ARG A 219 -13.22 -25.99 7.10
N ASP A 220 -13.78 -27.20 7.08
CA ASP A 220 -12.98 -28.43 7.05
C ASP A 220 -12.34 -28.66 5.67
N ALA A 221 -13.01 -28.27 4.59
CA ALA A 221 -12.45 -28.32 3.24
C ALA A 221 -11.30 -27.31 3.08
N LEU A 222 -11.47 -26.11 3.63
CA LEU A 222 -10.42 -25.08 3.66
C LEU A 222 -9.23 -25.52 4.51
N ARG A 223 -9.47 -26.13 5.69
CA ARG A 223 -8.42 -26.73 6.53
C ARG A 223 -7.63 -27.80 5.78
N ALA A 224 -8.32 -28.71 5.09
CA ALA A 224 -7.67 -29.77 4.32
C ALA A 224 -6.74 -29.23 3.23
N ILE A 225 -7.10 -28.11 2.58
CA ILE A 225 -6.22 -27.43 1.62
C ILE A 225 -4.98 -26.88 2.33
N LEU A 226 -5.12 -26.19 3.47
CA LEU A 226 -3.96 -25.66 4.20
C LEU A 226 -3.02 -26.77 4.69
N ASP A 227 -3.58 -27.90 5.16
CA ASP A 227 -2.80 -29.07 5.57
C ASP A 227 -2.09 -29.75 4.37
N GLU A 228 -2.73 -29.84 3.20
CA GLU A 228 -2.12 -30.37 1.96
C GLU A 228 -0.83 -29.60 1.60
N TYR A 229 -0.86 -28.27 1.75
CA TYR A 229 0.28 -27.40 1.45
C TYR A 229 1.24 -27.21 2.63
N GLY A 230 1.02 -27.93 3.73
CA GLY A 230 1.92 -27.90 4.88
C GLY A 230 2.01 -26.54 5.55
N VAL A 231 0.95 -25.73 5.47
CA VAL A 231 0.90 -24.41 6.10
C VAL A 231 1.11 -24.58 7.62
N PRO A 232 2.12 -23.92 8.23
CA PRO A 232 2.34 -24.01 9.67
C PRO A 232 1.27 -23.18 10.39
N LEU A 233 0.23 -23.84 10.86
CA LEU A 233 -0.92 -23.21 11.50
C LEU A 233 -0.65 -22.95 12.98
N VAL A 234 -0.77 -21.68 13.37
CA VAL A 234 -0.67 -21.20 14.75
C VAL A 234 -2.04 -21.23 15.41
N ARG A 235 -2.08 -21.56 16.70
CA ARG A 235 -3.28 -21.49 17.52
C ARG A 235 -3.83 -20.06 17.48
N CYS A 236 -5.09 -19.92 17.11
CA CYS A 236 -5.72 -18.62 16.93
C CYS A 236 -7.17 -18.70 17.42
N ASP A 237 -7.48 -17.99 18.49
CA ASP A 237 -8.81 -18.01 19.11
C ASP A 237 -9.83 -17.21 18.30
N THR A 238 -9.36 -16.31 17.44
CA THR A 238 -10.17 -15.45 16.57
C THR A 238 -10.31 -15.99 15.15
N CYS A 239 -9.52 -16.99 14.76
CA CYS A 239 -9.53 -17.53 13.41
C CYS A 239 -10.58 -18.63 13.23
N ILE A 240 -11.12 -18.75 12.02
CA ILE A 240 -12.03 -19.85 11.67
C ILE A 240 -11.30 -21.20 11.71
N ILE A 241 -10.04 -21.21 11.27
CA ILE A 241 -9.15 -22.37 11.28
C ILE A 241 -8.01 -22.09 12.25
N SER A 242 -8.07 -22.75 13.41
CA SER A 242 -7.02 -22.69 14.43
C SER A 242 -6.02 -23.83 14.25
N GLY A 243 -4.74 -23.54 14.47
CA GLY A 243 -3.64 -24.50 14.40
C GLY A 243 -3.19 -25.07 15.74
N ASP A 244 -2.13 -25.87 15.67
CA ASP A 244 -1.56 -26.56 16.84
C ASP A 244 -0.28 -25.89 17.35
N LEU A 245 0.38 -25.06 16.54
CA LEU A 245 1.56 -24.33 16.98
C LEU A 245 1.16 -23.31 18.06
N ALA A 246 1.99 -23.18 19.10
CA ALA A 246 1.74 -22.19 20.14
C ALA A 246 1.79 -20.78 19.56
N ALA A 247 0.81 -19.94 19.91
CA ALA A 247 0.82 -18.52 19.61
C ALA A 247 1.77 -17.77 20.53
N HIS A 248 2.39 -16.71 20.03
CA HIS A 248 3.19 -15.79 20.85
C HIS A 248 2.28 -15.02 21.83
N GLY A 249 1.16 -14.52 21.32
CA GLY A 249 0.31 -13.56 22.02
C GLY A 249 0.63 -12.13 21.60
N PRO A 250 0.30 -11.12 22.43
CA PRO A 250 0.57 -9.73 22.10
C PRO A 250 2.07 -9.41 22.11
N TYR A 251 2.58 -8.93 20.97
CA TYR A 251 3.93 -8.39 20.86
C TYR A 251 4.06 -7.06 21.63
N ARG A 252 5.26 -6.78 22.13
CA ARG A 252 5.56 -5.57 22.89
C ARG A 252 5.75 -4.38 21.97
N LYS A 253 5.15 -3.24 22.33
CA LYS A 253 5.42 -1.97 21.65
C LYS A 253 6.83 -1.50 21.98
N ARG A 254 7.57 -1.07 20.96
CA ARG A 254 8.88 -0.44 21.16
C ARG A 254 8.75 0.92 21.83
N PRO A 255 9.70 1.29 22.69
CA PRO A 255 9.97 2.69 22.95
C PRO A 255 10.32 3.40 21.64
N PRO A 256 9.88 4.65 21.41
CA PRO A 256 10.27 5.40 20.21
C PRO A 256 11.80 5.49 20.14
N GLN A 257 12.40 4.78 19.18
CA GLN A 257 13.82 4.89 18.89
C GLN A 257 14.05 6.14 18.05
N ALA A 258 15.10 6.90 18.39
CA ALA A 258 15.61 7.91 17.48
C ALA A 258 15.99 7.22 16.16
N PRO A 259 15.74 7.83 14.98
CA PRO A 259 16.05 7.19 13.71
C PRO A 259 17.52 6.76 13.69
N GLU A 260 17.77 5.45 13.58
CA GLU A 260 19.11 4.93 13.42
C GLU A 260 19.66 5.44 12.10
N ARG A 261 20.52 6.46 12.17
CA ARG A 261 21.38 6.90 11.06
C ARG A 261 22.46 5.84 10.88
N GLY A 262 22.16 4.78 10.15
CA GLY A 262 23.06 3.62 10.06
C GLY A 262 22.77 2.65 8.93
N GLY A 263 22.45 3.13 7.73
CA GLY A 263 22.49 2.28 6.53
C GLY A 263 23.93 1.84 6.25
N THR A 264 24.15 0.53 6.05
CA THR A 264 25.43 -0.01 5.59
C THR A 264 25.83 0.66 4.28
N SER A 265 26.79 1.59 4.33
CA SER A 265 27.26 2.31 3.15
C SER A 265 27.89 1.33 2.17
N VAL A 266 27.34 1.21 0.96
CA VAL A 266 28.00 0.50 -0.14
C VAL A 266 29.27 1.27 -0.47
N SER A 267 30.44 0.62 -0.35
CA SER A 267 31.68 1.29 -0.73
C SER A 267 31.74 1.53 -2.24
N ILE A 268 32.41 2.61 -2.66
CA ILE A 268 32.62 2.89 -4.09
C ILE A 268 33.34 1.74 -4.81
N ALA A 269 34.19 0.99 -4.10
CA ALA A 269 34.83 -0.20 -4.63
C ALA A 269 33.82 -1.31 -4.96
N GLN A 270 32.88 -1.59 -4.04
CA GLN A 270 31.81 -2.56 -4.26
C GLN A 270 30.88 -2.12 -5.39
N LEU A 271 30.48 -0.85 -5.42
CA LEU A 271 29.67 -0.32 -6.51
C LEU A 271 30.36 -0.49 -7.87
N ASN A 272 31.65 -0.13 -7.95
CA ASN A 272 32.40 -0.29 -9.21
C ASN A 272 32.51 -1.77 -9.64
N ASP A 273 32.65 -2.69 -8.69
CA ASP A 273 32.65 -4.12 -8.95
C ASP A 273 31.29 -4.57 -9.53
N TRP A 274 30.17 -4.16 -8.92
CA TRP A 274 28.83 -4.48 -9.43
C TRP A 274 28.59 -3.93 -10.84
N LEU A 275 28.96 -2.68 -11.08
CA LEU A 275 28.85 -2.06 -12.41
C LEU A 275 29.73 -2.78 -13.45
N ALA A 276 30.92 -3.26 -13.07
CA ALA A 276 31.78 -4.05 -13.95
C ALA A 276 31.17 -5.42 -14.27
N HIS A 277 30.34 -5.97 -13.38
CA HIS A 277 29.60 -7.22 -13.55
C HIS A 277 28.17 -7.03 -14.08
N GLY A 278 27.85 -5.87 -14.66
CA GLY A 278 26.62 -5.64 -15.40
C GLY A 278 25.45 -5.05 -14.59
N ALA A 279 25.68 -4.59 -13.35
CA ALA A 279 24.66 -3.85 -12.62
C ALA A 279 24.27 -2.57 -13.37
N SER A 280 22.98 -2.27 -13.39
CA SER A 280 22.45 -1.08 -14.07
C SER A 280 22.76 0.19 -13.27
N ILE A 281 23.37 1.17 -13.94
CA ILE A 281 23.69 2.48 -13.34
C ILE A 281 22.41 3.19 -12.86
N ALA A 282 21.30 3.06 -13.61
CA ALA A 282 20.01 3.64 -13.26
C ALA A 282 19.43 3.02 -11.98
N VAL A 283 19.51 1.68 -11.87
CA VAL A 283 19.07 0.94 -10.68
C VAL A 283 19.93 1.32 -9.47
N GLU A 284 21.25 1.40 -9.65
CA GLU A 284 22.15 1.80 -8.56
C GLU A 284 21.92 3.24 -8.09
N LEU A 285 21.54 4.16 -8.99
CA LEU A 285 21.19 5.53 -8.62
C LEU A 285 19.93 5.56 -7.75
N ASN A 286 18.87 4.85 -8.15
CA ASN A 286 17.64 4.75 -7.37
C ASN A 286 17.89 4.07 -6.02
N ASN A 287 18.65 2.97 -5.99
CA ASN A 287 19.08 2.31 -4.75
C ASN A 287 19.89 3.23 -3.83
N ALA A 288 20.70 4.13 -4.39
CA ALA A 288 21.47 5.10 -3.63
C ALA A 288 20.59 6.18 -2.99
N VAL A 289 19.61 6.68 -3.73
CA VAL A 289 18.61 7.61 -3.19
C VAL A 289 17.78 6.95 -2.10
N LEU A 290 17.28 5.74 -2.36
CA LEU A 290 16.48 4.97 -1.40
C LEU A 290 17.23 4.71 -0.08
N ALA A 291 18.55 4.57 -0.15
CA ALA A 291 19.41 4.33 1.00
C ALA A 291 19.91 5.61 1.69
N GLU A 292 19.47 6.81 1.26
CA GLU A 292 19.97 8.11 1.76
C GLU A 292 21.50 8.26 1.61
N ASP A 293 22.09 7.57 0.63
CA ASP A 293 23.54 7.52 0.43
C ASP A 293 23.99 8.64 -0.52
N ARG A 294 24.05 9.86 0.03
CA ARG A 294 24.48 11.06 -0.70
C ARG A 294 25.81 10.88 -1.43
N ALA A 295 26.77 10.19 -0.83
CA ALA A 295 28.09 10.00 -1.42
C ALA A 295 28.02 9.11 -2.66
N ARG A 296 27.23 8.02 -2.59
CA ARG A 296 26.98 7.14 -3.73
C ARG A 296 26.19 7.84 -4.83
N VAL A 297 25.15 8.62 -4.48
CA VAL A 297 24.39 9.42 -5.45
C VAL A 297 25.30 10.38 -6.21
N LEU A 298 26.12 11.17 -5.49
CA LEU A 298 27.07 12.09 -6.10
C LEU A 298 28.07 11.36 -7.01
N TYR A 299 28.62 10.23 -6.56
CA TYR A 299 29.55 9.45 -7.38
C TYR A 299 28.88 8.93 -8.66
N LEU A 300 27.65 8.44 -8.58
CA LEU A 300 26.91 7.95 -9.75
C LEU A 300 26.61 9.07 -10.75
N LEU A 301 26.11 10.22 -10.26
CA LEU A 301 25.80 11.36 -11.12
C LEU A 301 27.06 12.00 -11.73
N GLU A 302 28.10 12.24 -10.93
CA GLU A 302 29.26 13.03 -11.36
C GLU A 302 30.36 12.20 -12.01
N LYS A 303 30.54 10.93 -11.60
CA LYS A 303 31.65 10.08 -12.07
C LYS A 303 31.21 8.95 -12.99
N LYS A 304 29.96 8.47 -12.85
CA LYS A 304 29.40 7.45 -13.74
C LYS A 304 28.42 8.01 -14.77
N HIS A 305 28.15 9.32 -14.72
CA HIS A 305 27.22 10.01 -15.62
C HIS A 305 25.84 9.35 -15.64
N ALA A 306 25.39 8.89 -14.47
CA ALA A 306 24.04 8.37 -14.30
C ALA A 306 23.02 9.42 -14.72
N GLU A 307 22.04 9.03 -15.54
CA GLU A 307 20.93 9.89 -15.90
C GLU A 307 20.05 10.11 -14.67
N VAL A 308 19.99 11.36 -14.19
CA VAL A 308 19.27 11.73 -12.95
C VAL A 308 17.77 11.40 -12.99
N GLY A 309 17.20 11.30 -14.19
CA GLY A 309 15.81 10.95 -14.44
C GLY A 309 15.59 9.47 -14.79
N ALA A 310 16.61 8.62 -14.74
CA ALA A 310 16.45 7.24 -15.18
C ALA A 310 15.42 6.49 -14.33
N LEU A 311 14.46 5.84 -14.99
CA LEU A 311 13.49 4.99 -14.32
C LEU A 311 14.16 3.72 -13.80
N ASP A 312 13.81 3.31 -12.59
CA ASP A 312 14.15 1.99 -12.08
C ASP A 312 13.26 0.88 -12.68
N LEU A 313 13.37 -0.33 -12.14
CA LEU A 313 12.57 -1.47 -12.59
C LEU A 313 11.09 -1.33 -12.22
N GLN A 314 10.76 -0.50 -11.23
CA GLN A 314 9.41 -0.15 -10.81
C GLN A 314 8.82 0.95 -11.71
N GLY A 315 9.68 1.65 -12.47
CA GLY A 315 9.28 2.73 -13.35
C GLY A 315 9.28 4.08 -12.65
N GLU A 316 9.94 4.23 -11.51
CA GLU A 316 10.00 5.45 -10.70
C GLU A 316 11.31 6.21 -10.98
N THR A 317 11.27 7.55 -10.92
CA THR A 317 12.50 8.35 -11.01
C THR A 317 13.14 8.49 -9.62
N PRO A 318 14.45 8.81 -9.54
CA PRO A 318 15.10 9.14 -8.26
C PRO A 318 14.38 10.25 -7.50
N LEU A 319 13.80 11.24 -8.22
CA LEU A 319 13.06 12.34 -7.60
C LEU A 319 11.75 11.85 -6.96
N HIS A 320 11.04 10.90 -7.59
CA HIS A 320 9.85 10.30 -6.97
C HIS A 320 10.20 9.62 -5.65
N HIS A 321 11.25 8.79 -5.62
CA HIS A 321 11.74 8.14 -4.39
C HIS A 321 12.07 9.12 -3.29
N ALA A 322 12.84 10.17 -3.60
CA ALA A 322 13.20 11.21 -2.63
C ALA A 322 11.96 11.90 -2.02
N LEU A 323 10.92 12.13 -2.84
CA LEU A 323 9.65 12.72 -2.39
C LEU A 323 8.84 11.75 -1.53
N MET A 324 8.83 10.44 -1.85
CA MET A 324 8.15 9.44 -1.02
C MET A 324 8.76 9.34 0.37
N GLN A 325 10.09 9.49 0.45
CA GLN A 325 10.85 9.50 1.70
C GLN A 325 10.81 10.84 2.43
N ARG A 326 10.31 11.90 1.77
CA ARG A 326 10.28 13.28 2.28
C ARG A 326 11.67 13.76 2.66
N SER A 327 12.63 13.45 1.79
CA SER A 327 14.04 13.72 2.00
C SER A 327 14.45 15.03 1.35
N ASP A 328 14.39 16.13 2.10
CA ASP A 328 14.84 17.45 1.64
C ASP A 328 16.28 17.41 1.07
N SER A 329 17.13 16.57 1.66
CA SER A 329 18.53 16.37 1.26
C SER A 329 18.62 15.74 -0.14
N MET A 330 17.89 14.66 -0.39
CA MET A 330 17.90 13.98 -1.70
C MET A 330 17.14 14.79 -2.75
N VAL A 331 15.98 15.37 -2.40
CA VAL A 331 15.23 16.26 -3.29
C VAL A 331 16.11 17.42 -3.74
N GLY A 332 16.73 18.13 -2.79
CA GLY A 332 17.64 19.23 -3.09
C GLY A 332 18.84 18.81 -3.94
N LEU A 333 19.42 17.64 -3.67
CA LEU A 333 20.53 17.07 -4.43
C LEU A 333 20.13 16.80 -5.88
N LEU A 334 19.06 16.02 -6.09
CA LEU A 334 18.63 15.60 -7.42
C LEU A 334 18.22 16.81 -8.28
N LEU A 335 17.52 17.78 -7.69
CA LEU A 335 17.17 19.02 -8.37
C LEU A 335 18.40 19.85 -8.74
N ALA A 336 19.44 19.87 -7.90
CA ALA A 336 20.70 20.55 -8.22
C ALA A 336 21.46 19.86 -9.38
N HIS A 337 21.22 18.58 -9.60
CA HIS A 337 21.76 17.80 -10.73
C HIS A 337 20.80 17.70 -11.92
N GLY A 338 19.75 18.53 -11.96
CA GLY A 338 18.88 18.68 -13.13
C GLY A 338 17.75 17.67 -13.24
N ALA A 339 17.31 17.06 -12.13
CA ALA A 339 16.09 16.26 -12.12
C ALA A 339 14.90 17.09 -12.63
N ASP A 340 14.18 16.57 -13.63
CA ASP A 340 13.02 17.23 -14.20
C ASP A 340 11.82 17.09 -13.26
N VAL A 341 11.34 18.24 -12.78
CA VAL A 341 10.21 18.36 -11.86
C VAL A 341 8.86 17.98 -12.46
N ASN A 342 8.80 17.75 -13.77
CA ASN A 342 7.62 17.31 -14.51
C ASN A 342 7.77 15.91 -15.13
N GLN A 343 8.93 15.27 -14.96
CA GLN A 343 9.15 13.94 -15.53
C GLN A 343 8.20 12.95 -14.88
N ARG A 344 7.48 12.20 -15.71
CA ARG A 344 6.52 11.22 -15.23
C ARG A 344 7.17 9.87 -14.93
N ASP A 345 6.69 9.21 -13.89
CA ASP A 345 6.94 7.79 -13.68
C ASP A 345 6.13 6.93 -14.69
N ARG A 346 6.28 5.60 -14.60
CA ARG A 346 5.60 4.65 -15.49
C ARG A 346 4.07 4.68 -15.35
N ASP A 347 3.55 5.04 -14.19
CA ASP A 347 2.11 5.17 -13.95
C ASP A 347 1.57 6.54 -14.38
N GLY A 348 2.45 7.38 -14.94
CA GLY A 348 2.15 8.70 -15.45
C GLY A 348 2.03 9.75 -14.36
N TRP A 349 2.49 9.48 -13.12
CA TRP A 349 2.50 10.46 -12.05
C TRP A 349 3.65 11.44 -12.24
N ALA A 350 3.36 12.72 -12.05
CA ALA A 350 4.37 13.76 -11.96
C ALA A 350 4.83 13.92 -10.50
N PRO A 351 6.03 14.47 -10.23
CA PRO A 351 6.57 14.66 -8.88
C PRO A 351 5.61 15.41 -7.93
N LEU A 352 4.87 16.41 -8.43
CA LEU A 352 3.85 17.11 -7.64
C LEU A 352 2.70 16.21 -7.17
N MET A 353 2.33 15.17 -7.93
CA MET A 353 1.29 14.21 -7.53
C MET A 353 1.78 13.34 -6.36
N THR A 354 3.04 12.91 -6.40
CA THR A 354 3.66 12.17 -5.31
C THR A 354 3.73 13.02 -4.05
N ALA A 355 4.24 14.25 -4.15
CA ALA A 355 4.27 15.18 -3.02
C ALA A 355 2.86 15.47 -2.46
N ALA A 356 1.86 15.60 -3.34
CA ALA A 356 0.47 15.77 -2.94
C ALA A 356 -0.08 14.59 -2.15
N TYR A 357 0.21 13.37 -2.60
CA TYR A 357 -0.25 12.14 -1.97
C TYR A 357 0.36 11.92 -0.58
N TYR A 358 1.63 12.29 -0.39
CA TYR A 358 2.34 12.20 0.90
C TYR A 358 2.12 13.41 1.83
N ASP A 359 1.24 14.35 1.45
CA ASP A 359 0.91 15.58 2.18
C ASP A 359 2.11 16.51 2.43
N ASP A 360 3.09 16.54 1.51
CA ASP A 360 4.30 17.34 1.68
C ASP A 360 4.19 18.73 1.04
N ALA A 361 3.71 19.69 1.84
CA ALA A 361 3.59 21.08 1.44
C ALA A 361 4.95 21.76 1.16
N ALA A 362 6.04 21.30 1.78
CA ALA A 362 7.35 21.91 1.58
C ALA A 362 7.89 21.53 0.20
N ASP A 363 7.84 20.24 -0.13
CA ASP A 363 8.24 19.76 -1.45
C ASP A 363 7.37 20.32 -2.57
N ILE A 364 6.05 20.44 -2.37
CA ILE A 364 5.17 21.11 -3.34
C ILE A 364 5.66 22.53 -3.64
N LYS A 365 6.03 23.31 -2.61
CA LYS A 365 6.54 24.67 -2.80
C LYS A 365 7.87 24.68 -3.53
N VAL A 366 8.77 23.76 -3.19
CA VAL A 366 10.08 23.59 -3.82
C VAL A 366 9.97 23.22 -5.31
N LEU A 367 9.07 22.31 -5.64
CA LEU A 367 8.79 21.85 -7.00
C LEU A 367 8.09 22.94 -7.83
N ALA A 368 7.05 23.58 -7.28
CA ALA A 368 6.33 24.66 -7.94
C ALA A 368 7.25 25.86 -8.24
N ALA A 369 8.12 26.23 -7.29
CA ALA A 369 9.13 27.27 -7.50
C ALA A 369 10.14 26.95 -8.63
N ARG A 370 10.27 25.68 -9.01
CA ARG A 370 11.09 25.19 -10.13
C ARG A 370 10.29 24.92 -11.41
N GLY A 371 9.03 25.34 -11.47
CA GLY A 371 8.20 25.22 -12.68
C GLY A 371 7.50 23.88 -12.85
N ALA A 372 7.26 23.15 -11.75
CA ALA A 372 6.37 22.00 -11.79
C ALA A 372 4.92 22.45 -12.12
N ASP A 373 4.26 21.74 -13.03
CA ASP A 373 2.88 22.05 -13.45
C ASP A 373 1.86 21.60 -12.38
N PRO A 374 1.21 22.53 -11.65
CA PRO A 374 0.23 22.18 -10.63
C PRO A 374 -1.05 21.55 -11.22
N ASN A 375 -1.22 21.62 -12.53
CA ASN A 375 -2.38 21.13 -13.28
C ASN A 375 -2.07 19.89 -14.13
N ALA A 376 -0.90 19.27 -13.95
CA ALA A 376 -0.56 18.01 -14.58
C ALA A 376 -1.64 16.96 -14.28
N VAL A 377 -1.92 16.09 -15.24
CA VAL A 377 -2.98 15.06 -15.13
C VAL A 377 -2.39 13.66 -15.17
N SER A 378 -2.83 12.76 -14.28
CA SER A 378 -2.44 11.35 -14.30
C SER A 378 -3.20 10.59 -15.39
N ALA A 379 -2.85 9.31 -15.61
CA ALA A 379 -3.60 8.42 -16.51
C ALA A 379 -5.08 8.24 -16.10
N GLN A 380 -5.39 8.40 -14.81
CA GLN A 380 -6.75 8.37 -14.26
C GLN A 380 -7.43 9.76 -14.27
N ASN A 381 -6.88 10.72 -15.01
CA ASN A 381 -7.37 12.09 -15.13
C ASN A 381 -7.40 12.87 -13.79
N LEU A 382 -6.56 12.48 -12.83
CA LEU A 382 -6.43 13.18 -11.54
C LEU A 382 -5.32 14.23 -11.60
N THR A 383 -5.57 15.41 -11.04
CA THR A 383 -4.54 16.44 -10.82
C THR A 383 -3.91 16.31 -9.43
N PRO A 384 -2.74 16.92 -9.16
CA PRO A 384 -2.19 17.00 -7.81
C PRO A 384 -3.22 17.49 -6.78
N LEU A 385 -3.98 18.55 -7.10
CA LEU A 385 -5.02 19.05 -6.19
C LEU A 385 -6.13 18.03 -6.00
N GLY A 386 -6.56 17.36 -7.07
CA GLY A 386 -7.57 16.30 -7.02
C GLY A 386 -7.15 15.14 -6.11
N ILE A 387 -5.90 14.70 -6.20
CA ILE A 387 -5.31 13.70 -5.31
C ILE A 387 -5.36 14.22 -3.86
N ALA A 388 -4.87 15.43 -3.61
CA ALA A 388 -4.80 15.98 -2.26
C ALA A 388 -6.18 16.05 -1.59
N VAL A 389 -7.20 16.61 -2.27
CA VAL A 389 -8.53 16.73 -1.68
C VAL A 389 -9.27 15.39 -1.56
N GLN A 390 -9.04 14.44 -2.47
CA GLN A 390 -9.66 13.12 -2.43
C GLN A 390 -9.17 12.30 -1.23
N TYR A 391 -7.90 12.43 -0.87
CA TYR A 391 -7.28 11.70 0.26
C TYR A 391 -7.17 12.54 1.54
N GLY A 392 -7.80 13.72 1.62
CA GLY A 392 -7.80 14.57 2.82
C GLY A 392 -6.42 15.12 3.20
N LYS A 393 -5.56 15.39 2.21
CA LYS A 393 -4.19 15.91 2.38
C LYS A 393 -4.21 17.43 2.44
N ASP A 394 -4.60 17.95 3.60
CA ASP A 394 -4.88 19.37 3.79
C ASP A 394 -3.66 20.27 3.56
N ALA A 395 -2.46 19.85 3.95
CA ALA A 395 -1.25 20.68 3.79
C ALA A 395 -0.87 20.78 2.31
N ALA A 396 -0.90 19.66 1.61
CA ALA A 396 -0.69 19.60 0.16
C ALA A 396 -1.74 20.40 -0.61
N ALA A 397 -3.03 20.21 -0.29
CA ALA A 397 -4.11 20.92 -0.98
C ALA A 397 -3.95 22.44 -0.88
N VAL A 398 -3.63 22.97 0.30
CA VAL A 398 -3.36 24.40 0.48
C VAL A 398 -2.15 24.85 -0.34
N ALA A 399 -1.03 24.11 -0.28
CA ALA A 399 0.18 24.46 -1.02
C ALA A 399 -0.04 24.43 -2.55
N LEU A 400 -0.85 23.50 -3.07
CA LEU A 400 -1.18 23.40 -4.49
C LEU A 400 -2.08 24.56 -4.95
N VAL A 401 -3.06 24.92 -4.13
CA VAL A 401 -3.91 26.11 -4.37
C VAL A 401 -3.07 27.39 -4.36
N GLU A 402 -2.10 27.50 -3.45
CA GLU A 402 -1.11 28.59 -3.45
C GLU A 402 -0.22 28.58 -4.70
N ALA A 403 0.13 27.39 -5.20
CA ALA A 403 0.94 27.18 -6.40
C ALA A 403 0.18 27.37 -7.73
N GLY A 404 -1.13 27.66 -7.70
CA GLY A 404 -1.92 27.94 -8.90
C GLY A 404 -2.61 26.72 -9.53
N ALA A 405 -2.91 25.69 -8.74
CA ALA A 405 -3.77 24.61 -9.18
C ALA A 405 -5.19 25.10 -9.52
N ASP A 406 -5.80 24.52 -10.54
CA ASP A 406 -7.17 24.76 -10.97
C ASP A 406 -8.16 24.26 -9.91
N THR A 407 -8.84 25.21 -9.27
CA THR A 407 -9.78 24.96 -8.18
C THR A 407 -11.17 24.53 -8.67
N GLY A 408 -11.42 24.55 -9.98
CA GLY A 408 -12.71 24.23 -10.60
C GLY A 408 -12.74 22.89 -11.33
N ARG A 409 -11.59 22.25 -11.55
CA ARG A 409 -11.52 20.99 -12.31
C ARG A 409 -12.33 19.88 -11.62
N PRO A 410 -13.26 19.21 -12.34
CA PRO A 410 -14.02 18.09 -11.78
C PRO A 410 -13.14 16.87 -11.46
N ILE A 411 -13.51 16.15 -10.40
CA ILE A 411 -12.82 14.97 -9.88
C ILE A 411 -13.79 13.78 -9.88
N GLY A 412 -13.40 12.72 -10.60
CA GLY A 412 -14.19 11.49 -10.76
C GLY A 412 -15.44 11.66 -11.62
N GLU A 413 -16.10 10.53 -11.91
CA GLU A 413 -17.29 10.45 -12.79
C GLU A 413 -18.48 11.28 -12.29
N ALA A 414 -18.60 11.47 -10.98
CA ALA A 414 -19.66 12.29 -10.39
C ALA A 414 -19.40 13.81 -10.49
N ALA A 415 -18.26 14.22 -11.08
CA ALA A 415 -17.87 15.62 -11.27
C ALA A 415 -17.81 16.44 -9.97
N TYR A 416 -17.20 15.89 -8.91
CA TYR A 416 -16.99 16.64 -7.68
C TYR A 416 -15.96 17.76 -7.87
N THR A 417 -16.21 18.95 -7.33
CA THR A 417 -15.18 20.01 -7.29
C THR A 417 -14.25 19.83 -6.09
N PRO A 418 -13.05 20.42 -6.11
CA PRO A 418 -12.17 20.47 -4.93
C PRO A 418 -12.87 21.01 -3.67
N LEU A 419 -13.73 22.03 -3.82
CA LEU A 419 -14.47 22.62 -2.70
C LEU A 419 -15.52 21.67 -2.12
N MET A 420 -16.15 20.85 -2.96
CA MET A 420 -17.07 19.80 -2.51
C MET A 420 -16.35 18.72 -1.69
N LEU A 421 -15.17 18.27 -2.13
CA LEU A 421 -14.38 17.27 -1.40
C LEU A 421 -13.81 17.84 -0.09
N ALA A 422 -13.30 19.07 -0.10
CA ALA A 422 -12.92 19.78 1.13
C ALA A 422 -14.10 19.90 2.11
N SER A 423 -15.31 20.14 1.59
CA SER A 423 -16.55 20.17 2.38
C SER A 423 -17.00 18.81 2.86
N ALA A 424 -16.65 17.71 2.18
CA ALA A 424 -16.91 16.36 2.66
C ALA A 424 -15.97 15.97 3.81
N ASN A 425 -14.70 16.39 3.70
CA ASN A 425 -13.65 16.10 4.68
C ASN A 425 -13.75 16.98 5.93
N GLY A 426 -14.49 18.11 5.87
CA GLY A 426 -14.53 19.09 6.97
C GLY A 426 -13.27 19.96 7.03
N SER A 427 -12.52 20.03 5.93
CA SER A 427 -11.23 20.73 5.86
C SER A 427 -11.42 22.24 5.73
N LEU A 428 -11.73 22.92 6.83
CA LEU A 428 -11.97 24.37 6.86
C LEU A 428 -10.84 25.18 6.21
N ARG A 429 -9.58 24.77 6.44
CA ARG A 429 -8.40 25.44 5.89
C ARG A 429 -8.34 25.34 4.37
N VAL A 430 -8.61 24.16 3.82
CA VAL A 430 -8.63 23.91 2.37
C VAL A 430 -9.80 24.64 1.73
N ALA A 431 -10.99 24.55 2.32
CA ALA A 431 -12.17 25.26 1.84
C ALA A 431 -11.92 26.77 1.76
N ARG A 432 -11.30 27.36 2.81
CA ARG A 432 -10.92 28.78 2.81
C ARG A 432 -9.95 29.12 1.67
N ALA A 433 -8.88 28.34 1.51
CA ALA A 433 -7.89 28.59 0.45
C ALA A 433 -8.52 28.53 -0.95
N LEU A 434 -9.39 27.54 -1.19
CA LEU A 434 -10.11 27.39 -2.46
C LEU A 434 -11.02 28.59 -2.74
N ILE A 435 -11.78 29.05 -1.73
CA ILE A 435 -12.67 30.21 -1.85
C ILE A 435 -11.86 31.49 -2.14
N GLU A 436 -10.75 31.70 -1.42
CA GLU A 436 -9.86 32.86 -1.64
C GLU A 436 -9.22 32.87 -3.03
N LYS A 437 -9.09 31.70 -3.68
CA LYS A 437 -8.64 31.56 -5.06
C LYS A 437 -9.76 31.52 -6.10
N GLY A 438 -11.00 31.78 -5.69
CA GLY A 438 -12.13 31.96 -6.61
C GLY A 438 -12.82 30.65 -7.02
N ALA A 439 -12.76 29.60 -6.20
CA ALA A 439 -13.58 28.41 -6.42
C ALA A 439 -15.08 28.78 -6.47
N ASP A 440 -15.80 28.24 -7.45
CA ASP A 440 -17.25 28.44 -7.59
C ASP A 440 -18.00 27.77 -6.43
N LEU A 441 -18.57 28.59 -5.56
CA LEU A 441 -19.35 28.18 -4.38
C LEU A 441 -20.61 27.40 -4.76
N ASN A 442 -21.15 27.68 -5.95
CA ASN A 442 -22.44 27.20 -6.42
C ASN A 442 -22.32 26.15 -7.53
N ALA A 443 -21.09 25.68 -7.80
CA ALA A 443 -20.88 24.57 -8.71
C ALA A 443 -21.72 23.36 -8.28
N ARG A 444 -22.26 22.66 -9.27
CA ARG A 444 -23.14 21.49 -9.09
C ARG A 444 -22.45 20.27 -9.69
N ASN A 445 -22.43 19.18 -8.94
CA ASN A 445 -21.97 17.89 -9.44
C ASN A 445 -23.08 17.22 -10.28
N SER A 446 -22.86 15.98 -10.74
CA SER A 446 -23.82 15.29 -11.62
C SER A 446 -25.20 15.00 -11.01
N GLY A 447 -25.36 15.11 -9.69
CA GLY A 447 -26.66 14.98 -9.01
C GLY A 447 -27.23 16.31 -8.51
N GLY A 448 -26.69 17.44 -9.00
CA GLY A 448 -27.10 18.77 -8.57
C GLY A 448 -26.62 19.17 -7.18
N VAL A 449 -25.68 18.42 -6.60
CA VAL A 449 -25.20 18.63 -5.23
C VAL A 449 -24.13 19.74 -5.19
N THR A 450 -24.23 20.66 -4.24
CA THR A 450 -23.25 21.73 -3.99
C THR A 450 -22.36 21.45 -2.78
N ALA A 451 -21.27 22.21 -2.63
CA ALA A 451 -20.38 22.12 -1.47
C ALA A 451 -21.13 22.37 -0.13
N LEU A 452 -22.06 23.33 -0.11
CA LEU A 452 -22.86 23.66 1.07
C LEU A 452 -23.76 22.49 1.50
N MET A 453 -24.40 21.81 0.53
CA MET A 453 -25.20 20.62 0.80
C MET A 453 -24.36 19.49 1.38
N ILE A 454 -23.15 19.28 0.87
CA ILE A 454 -22.23 18.26 1.39
C ILE A 454 -21.81 18.58 2.83
N ALA A 455 -21.41 19.83 3.10
CA ALA A 455 -21.04 20.25 4.45
C ALA A 455 -22.21 20.06 5.45
N ALA A 456 -23.43 20.40 5.04
CA ALA A 456 -24.65 20.17 5.83
C ALA A 456 -24.95 18.68 6.02
N ALA A 457 -24.78 17.86 4.97
CA ALA A 457 -24.94 16.41 5.03
C ALA A 457 -23.90 15.73 5.93
N LYS A 458 -22.73 16.33 6.14
CA LYS A 458 -21.68 15.81 7.03
C LYS A 458 -21.70 16.40 8.43
N GLY A 459 -22.42 17.50 8.66
CA GLY A 459 -22.48 18.18 9.95
C GLY A 459 -21.29 19.11 10.22
N HIS A 460 -20.57 19.52 9.18
CA HIS A 460 -19.37 20.35 9.29
C HIS A 460 -19.75 21.83 9.41
N ALA A 461 -20.25 22.21 10.58
CA ALA A 461 -20.85 23.51 10.83
C ALA A 461 -19.92 24.72 10.58
N ASP A 462 -18.62 24.56 10.81
CA ASP A 462 -17.61 25.58 10.52
C ASP A 462 -17.42 25.81 9.01
N VAL A 463 -17.44 24.74 8.20
CA VAL A 463 -17.42 24.84 6.74
C VAL A 463 -18.74 25.43 6.23
N VAL A 464 -19.89 25.05 6.80
CA VAL A 464 -21.19 25.67 6.49
C VAL A 464 -21.15 27.18 6.76
N GLU A 465 -20.68 27.59 7.94
CA GLU A 465 -20.56 28.99 8.33
C GLU A 465 -19.65 29.77 7.36
N LEU A 466 -18.52 29.15 6.95
CA LEU A 466 -17.61 29.73 5.96
C LEU A 466 -18.29 29.92 4.60
N LEU A 467 -18.94 28.87 4.07
CA LEU A 467 -19.59 28.91 2.76
C LEU A 467 -20.75 29.92 2.72
N VAL A 468 -21.58 29.96 3.77
CA VAL A 468 -22.67 30.95 3.89
C VAL A 468 -22.12 32.36 3.92
N ARG A 469 -21.06 32.62 4.72
CA ARG A 469 -20.42 33.94 4.74
C ARG A 469 -19.77 34.33 3.42
N ALA A 470 -19.27 33.36 2.67
CA ALA A 470 -18.71 33.56 1.35
C ALA A 470 -19.78 33.82 0.26
N GLY A 471 -21.07 33.63 0.58
CA GLY A 471 -22.18 33.88 -0.34
C GLY A 471 -22.64 32.65 -1.13
N ALA A 472 -22.41 31.44 -0.63
CA ALA A 472 -23.00 30.24 -1.22
C ALA A 472 -24.54 30.32 -1.21
N ASP A 473 -25.18 29.87 -2.29
CA ASP A 473 -26.62 29.87 -2.44
C ASP A 473 -27.26 28.81 -1.53
N VAL A 474 -27.83 29.28 -0.42
CA VAL A 474 -28.56 28.44 0.55
C VAL A 474 -29.87 27.86 -0.02
N GLY A 475 -30.38 28.45 -1.11
CA GLY A 475 -31.60 28.03 -1.80
C GLY A 475 -31.35 27.01 -2.91
N ALA A 476 -30.09 26.70 -3.24
CA ALA A 476 -29.77 25.70 -4.24
C ALA A 476 -30.40 24.34 -3.88
N GLN A 477 -30.82 23.60 -4.91
CA GLN A 477 -31.48 22.30 -4.78
C GLN A 477 -30.76 21.20 -5.55
N THR A 478 -30.67 19.99 -4.98
CA THR A 478 -30.30 18.78 -5.72
C THR A 478 -31.34 18.47 -6.80
N ASP A 479 -31.05 17.49 -7.65
CA ASP A 479 -32.00 17.06 -8.69
C ASP A 479 -33.26 16.38 -8.09
N HIS A 480 -33.21 16.01 -6.80
CA HIS A 480 -34.36 15.53 -6.03
C HIS A 480 -35.09 16.64 -5.25
N GLY A 481 -34.64 17.89 -5.36
CA GLY A 481 -35.26 19.05 -4.70
C GLY A 481 -34.73 19.33 -3.29
N ASP A 482 -33.72 18.60 -2.81
CA ASP A 482 -33.17 18.79 -1.47
C ASP A 482 -32.30 20.03 -1.38
N THR A 483 -32.50 20.82 -0.33
CA THR A 483 -31.66 21.97 0.02
C THR A 483 -30.69 21.58 1.13
N ALA A 484 -29.64 22.38 1.35
CA ALA A 484 -28.76 22.19 2.51
C ALA A 484 -29.55 22.18 3.84
N LEU A 485 -30.61 23.00 3.94
CA LEU A 485 -31.46 23.08 5.12
C LEU A 485 -32.36 21.84 5.31
N SER A 486 -32.96 21.30 4.24
CA SER A 486 -33.76 20.06 4.36
C SER A 486 -32.88 18.89 4.76
N ILE A 487 -31.67 18.79 4.21
CA ILE A 487 -30.65 17.80 4.58
C ILE A 487 -30.27 17.92 6.06
N ALA A 488 -29.95 19.14 6.53
CA ALA A 488 -29.59 19.38 7.93
C ALA A 488 -30.73 19.00 8.91
N ARG A 489 -31.98 19.31 8.54
CA ARG A 489 -33.18 18.95 9.32
C ARG A 489 -33.39 17.44 9.39
N ALA A 490 -33.22 16.72 8.27
CA ALA A 490 -33.33 15.26 8.24
C ALA A 490 -32.30 14.59 9.15
N ARG A 491 -31.11 15.20 9.33
CA ARG A 491 -30.07 14.72 10.24
C ARG A 491 -30.23 15.15 11.70
N GLY A 492 -31.07 16.14 11.97
CA GLY A 492 -31.27 16.71 13.31
C GLY A 492 -30.11 17.58 13.82
N ASP A 493 -29.22 18.07 12.94
CA ASP A 493 -28.06 18.88 13.33
C ASP A 493 -28.47 20.33 13.65
N GLN A 494 -28.76 20.59 14.93
CA GLN A 494 -29.26 21.90 15.39
C GLN A 494 -28.31 23.05 15.10
N LYS A 495 -26.98 22.80 15.08
CA LYS A 495 -26.00 23.86 14.84
C LYS A 495 -26.02 24.28 13.37
N VAL A 496 -26.02 23.31 12.46
CA VAL A 496 -26.11 23.58 11.01
C VAL A 496 -27.46 24.19 10.65
N ILE A 497 -28.57 23.67 11.22
CA ILE A 497 -29.91 24.24 11.00
C ILE A 497 -29.93 25.72 11.35
N LYS A 498 -29.41 26.08 12.53
CA LYS A 498 -29.35 27.47 12.98
C LYS A 498 -28.55 28.35 12.01
N LEU A 499 -27.36 27.90 11.59
CA LEU A 499 -26.52 28.64 10.64
C LEU A 499 -27.23 28.89 9.29
N LEU A 500 -27.98 27.90 8.81
CA LEU A 500 -28.72 28.00 7.54
C LEU A 500 -30.02 28.81 7.65
N ASP A 501 -30.72 28.74 8.78
CA ASP A 501 -31.93 29.56 9.03
C ASP A 501 -31.58 31.05 9.22
N GLU A 502 -30.42 31.36 9.80
CA GLU A 502 -29.91 32.72 9.99
C GLU A 502 -29.21 33.29 8.74
N ALA A 503 -29.01 32.46 7.69
CA ALA A 503 -28.34 32.89 6.47
C ALA A 503 -29.20 33.89 5.66
N PRO A 504 -28.60 34.96 5.12
CA PRO A 504 -29.33 35.91 4.28
C PRO A 504 -29.81 35.21 3.01
N ARG A 505 -31.14 35.19 2.79
CA ARG A 505 -31.71 34.68 1.54
C ARG A 505 -31.31 35.62 0.41
N GLY A 506 -30.48 35.13 -0.52
CA GLY A 506 -30.11 35.86 -1.72
C GLY A 506 -31.36 36.31 -2.47
N HIS A 507 -31.43 37.59 -2.80
CA HIS A 507 -32.50 38.13 -3.64
C HIS A 507 -32.34 37.53 -5.04
N SER A 508 -33.28 36.69 -5.44
CA SER A 508 -33.48 36.34 -6.85
C SER A 508 -33.84 37.62 -7.61
N GLY A 509 -32.85 38.19 -8.29
CA GLY A 509 -33.06 39.27 -9.24
C GLY A 509 -33.97 38.77 -10.37
N ALA A 510 -35.05 39.51 -10.58
CA ALA A 510 -36.05 39.35 -11.63
C ALA A 510 -35.51 39.64 -13.03
#